data_AF-A0A0D2L7B0-F1
#
_entry.id   AF-A0A0D2L7B0-F1
#
_cell.length_a   1.000
_cell.length_b   1.000
_cell.length_c   1.000
_cell.angle_alpha   90.00
_cell.angle_beta   90.00
_cell.angle_gamma   90.00
#
_symmetry.space_group_name_H-M   'P 1'
#
loop_
_entity.id
_entity.type
_entity.pdbx_description
1 polymer ?
#
loop_
_entity_poly.entity_id
_entity_poly.type
_entity_poly.pdbx_seq_one_letter_code
_entity_poly.pdbx_strand_id
1 'polypeptide(L)'
;MLQMQPRLLSTPPADVAAVIRTIQTGLRTGSRNVAAELAALRPEALTRKPEAVARTVAAVVGLCGGDTAAAQAMVKRQPSLLAASGRNWNGKLHLLGQLLDLQSPGQRKALLAAAASAPNLLTRSPSALEASAAALRKSHGKGTARALLAAAPQLLGYSAAALASRSDALLQLSGLSDDWRARVDAARAEPAQLSAALLAPEAAWARLRWLIEMEQRLAPGDTSLLEVLLMSDDVFGDIYPQWRAARPEA
;
A
#
# COMPACT_ATOMS: atom_id res chain seq x y z
N MET A 1 4.56 -8.65 -22.54
CA MET A 1 3.10 -8.84 -22.68
C MET A 1 2.72 -10.28 -23.05
N LEU A 2 3.14 -10.79 -24.21
CA LEU A 2 2.76 -12.14 -24.68
C LEU A 2 3.29 -13.29 -23.80
N GLN A 3 4.45 -13.13 -23.17
CA GLN A 3 4.95 -14.07 -22.17
C GLN A 3 4.07 -14.13 -20.91
N MET A 4 3.41 -13.03 -20.55
CA MET A 4 2.52 -12.98 -19.38
C MET A 4 1.10 -13.44 -19.70
N GLN A 5 0.65 -13.28 -20.95
CA GLN A 5 -0.68 -13.71 -21.37
C GLN A 5 -0.67 -14.27 -22.80
N PRO A 6 -0.28 -15.54 -22.99
CA PRO A 6 -0.22 -16.18 -24.31
C PRO A 6 -1.57 -16.22 -25.04
N ARG A 7 -2.67 -16.25 -24.28
CA ARG A 7 -4.06 -16.24 -24.80
C ARG A 7 -4.38 -15.01 -25.67
N LEU A 8 -3.59 -13.93 -25.56
CA LEU A 8 -3.73 -12.78 -26.45
C LEU A 8 -3.53 -13.15 -27.92
N LEU A 9 -2.68 -14.13 -28.23
CA LEU A 9 -2.46 -14.60 -29.60
C LEU A 9 -3.70 -15.25 -30.20
N SER A 10 -4.58 -15.79 -29.36
CA SER A 10 -5.83 -16.42 -29.75
C SER A 10 -7.05 -15.52 -29.55
N THR A 11 -6.86 -14.29 -29.03
CA THR A 11 -7.96 -13.35 -28.80
C THR A 11 -8.19 -12.52 -30.06
N PRO A 12 -9.41 -12.47 -30.62
CA PRO A 12 -9.71 -11.65 -31.79
C PRO A 12 -9.31 -10.18 -31.58
N PRO A 13 -8.63 -9.52 -32.53
CA PRO A 13 -8.25 -8.11 -32.40
C PRO A 13 -9.44 -7.17 -32.15
N ALA A 14 -10.63 -7.52 -32.66
CA ALA A 14 -11.87 -6.80 -32.42
C ALA A 14 -12.26 -6.79 -30.93
N ASP A 15 -12.09 -7.92 -30.23
CA ASP A 15 -12.41 -8.04 -28.80
C ASP A 15 -11.44 -7.21 -27.96
N VAL A 16 -10.15 -7.27 -28.28
CA VAL A 16 -9.11 -6.43 -27.65
C VAL A 16 -9.44 -4.95 -27.84
N ALA A 17 -9.82 -4.55 -29.06
CA ALA A 17 -10.21 -3.17 -29.36
C ALA A 17 -11.49 -2.76 -28.61
N ALA A 18 -12.45 -3.66 -28.45
CA ALA A 18 -13.67 -3.41 -27.68
C ALA A 18 -13.40 -3.25 -26.17
N VAL A 19 -12.46 -4.03 -25.61
CA VAL A 19 -11.99 -3.85 -24.23
C VAL A 19 -11.32 -2.50 -24.04
N ILE A 20 -10.40 -2.13 -24.93
CA ILE A 20 -9.71 -0.82 -24.86
C ILE A 20 -10.73 0.33 -24.96
N ARG A 21 -11.70 0.22 -25.86
CA ARG A 21 -12.79 1.20 -25.99
C ARG A 21 -13.63 1.30 -24.71
N THR A 22 -13.96 0.16 -24.10
CA THR A 22 -14.68 0.11 -22.83
C THR A 22 -13.92 0.84 -21.72
N ILE A 23 -12.61 0.62 -21.61
CA ILE A 23 -11.75 1.32 -20.64
C ILE A 23 -11.71 2.82 -20.95
N GLN A 24 -11.50 3.19 -22.21
CA GLN A 24 -11.46 4.57 -22.66
C GLN A 24 -12.74 5.33 -22.32
N THR A 25 -13.90 4.78 -22.66
CA THR A 25 -15.20 5.41 -22.42
C THR A 25 -15.51 5.46 -20.93
N GLY A 26 -15.36 4.34 -20.22
CA GLY A 26 -15.77 4.25 -18.82
C GLY A 26 -14.87 5.03 -17.86
N LEU A 27 -13.56 5.11 -18.14
CA LEU A 27 -12.63 5.92 -17.35
C LEU A 27 -12.45 7.34 -17.90
N ARG A 28 -12.92 7.65 -19.12
CA ARG A 28 -12.75 8.95 -19.80
C ARG A 28 -11.27 9.33 -19.96
N THR A 29 -10.42 8.41 -20.40
CA THR A 29 -8.94 8.58 -20.47
C THR A 29 -8.45 9.60 -21.50
N GLY A 30 -9.34 10.30 -22.20
CA GLY A 30 -9.01 11.30 -23.22
C GLY A 30 -8.50 10.73 -24.56
N SER A 31 -7.75 9.62 -24.53
CA SER A 31 -7.27 8.94 -25.74
C SER A 31 -7.33 7.41 -25.63
N ARG A 32 -7.38 6.77 -26.80
CA ARG A 32 -7.28 5.31 -26.93
C ARG A 32 -5.93 4.77 -26.46
N ASN A 33 -4.86 5.54 -26.67
CA ASN A 33 -3.50 5.15 -26.28
C ASN A 33 -3.38 5.02 -24.76
N VAL A 34 -3.89 5.99 -24.00
CA VAL A 34 -3.88 5.91 -22.53
C VAL A 34 -4.69 4.72 -22.02
N ALA A 35 -5.82 4.38 -22.65
CA ALA A 35 -6.59 3.19 -22.29
C ALA A 35 -5.84 1.90 -22.60
N ALA A 36 -5.12 1.85 -23.72
CA ALA A 36 -4.30 0.71 -24.11
C ALA A 36 -3.09 0.54 -23.17
N GLU A 37 -2.42 1.63 -22.77
CA GLU A 37 -1.33 1.62 -21.79
C GLU A 37 -1.78 1.07 -20.44
N LEU A 38 -2.92 1.56 -19.93
CA LEU A 38 -3.52 1.07 -18.69
C LEU A 38 -3.82 -0.43 -18.74
N ALA A 39 -4.36 -0.90 -19.86
CA ALA A 39 -4.66 -2.32 -20.04
C ALA A 39 -3.39 -3.17 -20.23
N ALA A 40 -2.34 -2.62 -20.84
CA ALA A 40 -1.07 -3.30 -21.06
C ALA A 40 -0.30 -3.55 -19.74
N LEU A 41 -0.53 -2.75 -18.70
CA LEU A 41 0.04 -3.00 -17.36
C LEU A 41 -0.45 -4.34 -16.76
N ARG A 42 -1.65 -4.79 -17.15
CA ARG A 42 -2.22 -6.10 -16.78
C ARG A 42 -2.96 -6.73 -17.97
N PRO A 43 -2.20 -7.40 -18.87
CA PRO A 43 -2.71 -7.90 -20.15
C PRO A 43 -3.85 -8.92 -20.01
N GLU A 44 -4.05 -9.49 -18.83
CA GLU A 44 -5.19 -10.35 -18.52
C GLU A 44 -6.52 -9.63 -18.76
N ALA A 45 -6.57 -8.31 -18.51
CA ALA A 45 -7.75 -7.48 -18.75
C ALA A 45 -8.17 -7.49 -20.23
N LEU A 46 -7.21 -7.54 -21.16
CA LEU A 46 -7.43 -7.52 -22.62
C LEU A 46 -8.05 -8.83 -23.15
N THR A 47 -7.95 -9.92 -22.39
CA THR A 47 -8.56 -11.22 -22.74
C THR A 47 -9.94 -11.44 -22.12
N ARG A 48 -10.46 -10.43 -21.38
CA ARG A 48 -11.78 -10.49 -20.76
C ARG A 48 -12.85 -10.05 -21.76
N LYS A 49 -14.07 -10.52 -21.55
CA LYS A 49 -15.25 -10.01 -22.28
C LYS A 49 -15.44 -8.51 -22.00
N PRO A 50 -15.72 -7.67 -23.02
CA PRO A 50 -15.91 -6.23 -22.84
C PRO A 50 -16.94 -5.87 -21.75
N GLU A 51 -18.04 -6.61 -21.64
CA GLU A 51 -19.09 -6.36 -20.64
C GLU A 51 -18.58 -6.61 -19.22
N ALA A 52 -17.67 -7.56 -19.06
CA ALA A 52 -17.06 -7.85 -17.77
C ALA A 52 -16.08 -6.74 -17.36
N VAL A 53 -15.36 -6.15 -18.33
CA VAL A 53 -14.50 -4.98 -18.11
C VAL A 53 -15.35 -3.74 -17.82
N ALA A 54 -16.46 -3.55 -18.53
CA ALA A 54 -17.39 -2.43 -18.31
C ALA A 54 -17.93 -2.42 -16.87
N ARG A 55 -18.36 -3.58 -16.35
CA ARG A 55 -18.78 -3.72 -14.95
C ARG A 55 -17.65 -3.40 -13.97
N THR A 56 -16.43 -3.86 -14.25
CA THR A 56 -15.26 -3.55 -13.43
C THR A 56 -14.98 -2.04 -13.42
N VAL A 57 -14.97 -1.39 -14.59
CA VAL A 57 -14.73 0.06 -14.71
C VAL A 57 -15.81 0.86 -13.98
N ALA A 58 -17.09 0.52 -14.18
CA ALA A 58 -18.21 1.15 -13.46
C ALA A 58 -18.07 0.99 -11.95
N ALA A 59 -17.65 -0.19 -11.47
CA ALA A 59 -17.40 -0.41 -10.05
C ALA A 59 -16.24 0.46 -9.52
N VAL A 60 -15.14 0.65 -10.28
CA VAL A 60 -14.03 1.53 -9.85
C VAL A 60 -14.51 2.98 -9.77
N VAL A 61 -15.23 3.45 -10.78
CA VAL A 61 -15.81 4.80 -10.78
C VAL A 61 -16.75 4.99 -9.59
N GLY A 62 -17.57 3.97 -9.28
CA GLY A 62 -18.43 3.97 -8.10
C GLY A 62 -17.65 4.03 -6.77
N LEU A 63 -16.49 3.36 -6.67
CA LEU A 63 -15.62 3.46 -5.50
C LEU A 63 -15.06 4.88 -5.31
N CYS A 64 -14.87 5.61 -6.40
CA CYS A 64 -14.43 7.00 -6.41
C CYS A 64 -15.59 8.01 -6.36
N GLY A 65 -16.81 7.59 -6.01
CA GLY A 65 -17.96 8.48 -5.90
C GLY A 65 -18.40 9.10 -7.23
N GLY A 66 -18.10 8.45 -8.36
CA GLY A 66 -18.40 8.97 -9.69
C GLY A 66 -17.26 9.76 -10.33
N ASP A 67 -16.18 10.07 -9.60
CA ASP A 67 -15.04 10.80 -10.14
C ASP A 67 -14.18 9.89 -11.03
N THR A 68 -14.26 10.11 -12.34
CA THR A 68 -13.51 9.37 -13.35
C THR A 68 -12.01 9.66 -13.32
N ALA A 69 -11.58 10.86 -12.91
CA ALA A 69 -10.16 11.19 -12.80
C ALA A 69 -9.53 10.47 -11.60
N ALA A 70 -10.22 10.46 -10.46
CA ALA A 70 -9.82 9.65 -9.30
C ALA A 70 -9.80 8.15 -9.63
N ALA A 71 -10.79 7.66 -10.38
CA ALA A 71 -10.84 6.27 -10.84
C ALA A 71 -9.65 5.93 -11.76
N GLN A 72 -9.29 6.82 -12.70
CA GLN A 72 -8.08 6.66 -13.52
C GLN A 72 -6.82 6.59 -12.65
N ALA A 73 -6.65 7.51 -11.70
CA ALA A 73 -5.50 7.52 -10.80
C ALA A 73 -5.45 6.25 -9.93
N MET A 74 -6.61 5.72 -9.53
CA MET A 74 -6.72 4.45 -8.81
C MET A 74 -6.27 3.26 -9.68
N VAL A 75 -6.71 3.20 -10.93
CA VAL A 75 -6.31 2.15 -11.88
C VAL A 75 -4.84 2.24 -12.26
N LYS A 76 -4.29 3.45 -12.43
CA LYS A 76 -2.84 3.65 -12.66
C LYS A 76 -2.01 3.06 -11.52
N ARG A 77 -2.43 3.28 -10.27
CA ARG A 77 -1.75 2.77 -9.07
C ARG A 77 -1.95 1.27 -8.87
N GLN A 78 -3.13 0.73 -9.22
CA GLN A 78 -3.44 -0.70 -9.12
C GLN A 78 -4.09 -1.23 -10.40
N PRO A 79 -3.30 -1.52 -11.46
CA PRO A 79 -3.85 -1.96 -12.75
C PRO A 79 -4.55 -3.31 -12.68
N SER A 80 -4.24 -4.14 -11.68
CA SER A 80 -4.90 -5.43 -11.44
C SER A 80 -6.38 -5.29 -11.11
N LEU A 81 -6.86 -4.09 -10.75
CA LEU A 81 -8.30 -3.81 -10.65
C LEU A 81 -9.03 -4.09 -11.97
N LEU A 82 -8.42 -3.79 -13.13
CA LEU A 82 -9.00 -4.06 -14.44
C LEU A 82 -9.01 -5.54 -14.79
N ALA A 83 -8.07 -6.32 -14.27
CA ALA A 83 -8.01 -7.77 -14.45
C ALA A 83 -8.93 -8.50 -13.48
N ALA A 84 -9.21 -7.93 -12.31
CA ALA A 84 -10.06 -8.52 -11.31
C ALA A 84 -11.46 -8.76 -11.87
N SER A 85 -11.93 -10.01 -11.78
CA SER A 85 -13.36 -10.27 -11.95
C SER A 85 -14.05 -9.48 -10.85
N GLY A 86 -14.92 -8.52 -11.18
CA GLY A 86 -15.61 -7.64 -10.23
C GLY A 86 -16.52 -8.37 -9.22
N ARG A 87 -16.35 -9.68 -9.03
CA ARG A 87 -17.00 -10.47 -8.01
C ARG A 87 -16.33 -10.19 -6.66
N ASN A 88 -17.08 -9.45 -5.85
CA ASN A 88 -16.96 -9.32 -4.41
C ASN A 88 -16.10 -8.17 -3.83
N TRP A 89 -16.00 -7.03 -4.53
CA TRP A 89 -15.54 -5.80 -3.86
C TRP A 89 -16.47 -5.36 -2.73
N ASN A 90 -17.77 -5.66 -2.79
CA ASN A 90 -18.69 -5.38 -1.69
C ASN A 90 -18.35 -6.20 -0.43
N GLY A 91 -18.13 -7.51 -0.56
CA GLY A 91 -17.68 -8.33 0.57
C GLY A 91 -16.30 -7.92 1.09
N LYS A 92 -15.40 -7.49 0.20
CA LYS A 92 -14.09 -6.98 0.60
C LYS A 92 -14.17 -5.62 1.28
N LEU A 93 -15.04 -4.72 0.82
CA LEU A 93 -15.32 -3.46 1.50
C LEU A 93 -15.97 -3.71 2.86
N HIS A 94 -16.83 -4.71 2.98
CA HIS A 94 -17.39 -5.12 4.27
C HIS A 94 -16.30 -5.58 5.24
N LEU A 95 -15.37 -6.43 4.77
CA LEU A 95 -14.19 -6.84 5.55
C LEU A 95 -13.32 -5.64 5.92
N LEU A 96 -13.02 -4.74 4.98
CA LEU A 96 -12.26 -3.53 5.28
C LEU A 96 -12.99 -2.64 6.30
N GLY A 97 -14.32 -2.53 6.21
CA GLY A 97 -15.14 -1.86 7.21
C GLY A 97 -15.00 -2.48 8.60
N GLN A 98 -14.97 -3.81 8.70
CA GLN A 98 -14.71 -4.51 9.97
C GLN A 98 -13.29 -4.24 10.50
N LEU A 99 -12.27 -4.31 9.64
CA LEU A 99 -10.88 -4.15 10.05
C LEU A 99 -10.52 -2.72 10.44
N LEU A 100 -11.12 -1.73 9.76
CA LEU A 100 -10.91 -0.29 10.01
C LEU A 100 -11.91 0.30 11.01
N ASP A 101 -12.87 -0.49 11.49
CA ASP A 101 -14.00 -0.05 12.32
C ASP A 101 -14.83 1.08 11.68
N LEU A 102 -15.13 0.90 10.40
CA LEU A 102 -15.91 1.77 9.53
C LEU A 102 -17.19 1.05 9.04
N GLN A 103 -18.00 0.58 9.99
CA GLN A 103 -19.17 -0.25 9.70
C GLN A 103 -20.49 0.53 9.59
N SER A 104 -20.56 1.74 10.16
CA SER A 104 -21.79 2.52 10.17
C SER A 104 -22.11 3.10 8.78
N PRO A 105 -23.40 3.23 8.40
CA PRO A 105 -23.79 3.82 7.11
C PRO A 105 -23.16 5.20 6.83
N GLY A 106 -23.03 6.04 7.86
CA GLY A 106 -22.38 7.35 7.76
C GLY A 106 -20.86 7.31 7.48
N GLN A 107 -20.21 6.16 7.69
CA GLN A 107 -18.77 5.97 7.49
C GLN A 107 -18.44 5.44 6.08
N ARG A 108 -19.45 5.22 5.23
CA ARG A 108 -19.25 4.70 3.87
C ARG A 108 -18.27 5.54 3.06
N LYS A 109 -18.33 6.86 3.18
CA LYS A 109 -17.42 7.80 2.51
C LYS A 109 -15.97 7.61 2.97
N ALA A 110 -15.74 7.44 4.28
CA ALA A 110 -14.41 7.19 4.83
C ALA A 110 -13.85 5.84 4.39
N LEU A 111 -14.68 4.79 4.35
CA LEU A 111 -14.29 3.48 3.85
C LEU A 111 -13.90 3.51 2.36
N LEU A 112 -14.65 4.27 1.54
CA LEU A 112 -14.32 4.49 0.14
C LEU A 112 -13.01 5.27 -0.01
N ALA A 113 -12.81 6.32 0.79
CA ALA A 113 -11.56 7.08 0.80
C ALA A 113 -10.35 6.20 1.17
N ALA A 114 -10.50 5.30 2.16
CA ALA A 114 -9.47 4.34 2.53
C ALA A 114 -9.15 3.34 1.40
N ALA A 115 -10.17 2.84 0.71
CA ALA A 115 -9.97 1.96 -0.44
C ALA A 115 -9.32 2.69 -1.63
N ALA A 116 -9.66 3.96 -1.84
CA ALA A 116 -9.08 4.80 -2.88
C ALA A 116 -7.63 5.21 -2.57
N SER A 117 -7.27 5.40 -1.29
CA SER A 117 -5.90 5.71 -0.88
C SER A 117 -4.99 4.48 -0.95
N ALA A 118 -5.55 3.28 -0.76
CA ALA A 118 -4.84 2.00 -0.80
C ALA A 118 -5.54 0.98 -1.72
N PRO A 119 -5.52 1.17 -3.06
CA PRO A 119 -6.29 0.35 -3.99
C PRO A 119 -5.84 -1.12 -4.04
N ASN A 120 -4.58 -1.40 -3.67
CA ASN A 120 -4.06 -2.76 -3.53
C ASN A 120 -4.85 -3.60 -2.51
N LEU A 121 -5.46 -2.98 -1.50
CA LEU A 121 -6.30 -3.68 -0.51
C LEU A 121 -7.44 -4.43 -1.18
N LEU A 122 -8.04 -3.87 -2.24
CA LEU A 122 -9.14 -4.48 -2.98
C LEU A 122 -8.73 -5.74 -3.76
N THR A 123 -7.44 -5.96 -3.96
CA THR A 123 -6.89 -7.10 -4.71
C THR A 123 -6.19 -8.14 -3.83
N ARG A 124 -5.91 -7.83 -2.56
CA ARG A 124 -5.33 -8.78 -1.59
C ARG A 124 -6.33 -9.84 -1.14
N SER A 125 -5.88 -11.04 -0.75
CA SER A 125 -6.79 -12.05 -0.20
C SER A 125 -7.37 -11.58 1.16
N PRO A 126 -8.62 -11.96 1.50
CA PRO A 126 -9.20 -11.70 2.82
C PRO A 126 -8.29 -12.15 3.98
N SER A 127 -7.78 -13.37 3.91
CA SER A 127 -6.89 -13.95 4.92
C SER A 127 -5.59 -13.15 5.10
N ALA A 128 -5.04 -12.58 4.03
CA ALA A 128 -3.83 -11.75 4.12
C ALA A 128 -4.11 -10.38 4.76
N LEU A 129 -5.31 -9.82 4.58
CA LEU A 129 -5.73 -8.59 5.26
C LEU A 129 -5.92 -8.84 6.76
N GLU A 130 -6.60 -9.93 7.12
CA GLU A 130 -6.84 -10.34 8.50
C GLU A 130 -5.53 -10.65 9.22
N ALA A 131 -4.60 -11.38 8.60
CA ALA A 131 -3.30 -11.67 9.16
C ALA A 131 -2.48 -10.39 9.42
N SER A 132 -2.58 -9.40 8.54
CA SER A 132 -1.88 -8.12 8.71
C SER A 132 -2.46 -7.30 9.86
N ALA A 133 -3.79 -7.27 9.98
CA ALA A 133 -4.47 -6.66 11.13
C ALA A 133 -4.15 -7.39 12.44
N ALA A 134 -4.09 -8.72 12.42
CA ALA A 134 -3.72 -9.53 13.57
C ALA A 134 -2.27 -9.29 14.01
N ALA A 135 -1.33 -9.14 13.06
CA ALA A 135 0.05 -8.79 13.36
C ALA A 135 0.14 -7.44 14.08
N LEU A 136 -0.54 -6.39 13.59
CA LEU A 136 -0.58 -5.08 14.25
C LEU A 136 -1.16 -5.17 15.66
N ARG A 137 -2.25 -5.93 15.85
CA ARG A 137 -2.86 -6.13 17.18
C ARG A 137 -1.93 -6.87 18.14
N LYS A 138 -1.17 -7.86 17.64
CA LYS A 138 -0.19 -8.61 18.43
C LYS A 138 0.96 -7.70 18.86
N SER A 139 1.48 -6.87 17.96
CA SER A 139 2.66 -6.03 18.22
C SER A 139 2.37 -4.75 19.01
N HIS A 140 1.18 -4.16 18.86
CA HIS A 140 0.87 -2.84 19.45
C HIS A 140 -0.37 -2.84 20.36
N GLY A 141 -1.08 -3.97 20.49
CA GLY A 141 -2.35 -4.04 21.20
C GLY A 141 -3.54 -3.59 20.35
N LYS A 142 -4.75 -3.98 20.77
CA LYS A 142 -5.99 -3.76 19.99
C LYS A 142 -6.31 -2.28 19.76
N GLY A 143 -6.18 -1.43 20.78
CA GLY A 143 -6.50 -0.01 20.71
C GLY A 143 -5.58 0.75 19.76
N THR A 144 -4.27 0.60 19.95
CA THR A 144 -3.26 1.23 19.08
C THR A 144 -3.37 0.72 17.65
N ALA A 145 -3.51 -0.58 17.42
CA ALA A 145 -3.69 -1.12 16.08
C ALA A 145 -4.90 -0.52 15.34
N ARG A 146 -6.01 -0.28 16.05
CA ARG A 146 -7.17 0.43 15.49
C ARG A 146 -6.83 1.86 15.10
N ALA A 147 -6.15 2.61 15.96
CA ALA A 147 -5.74 3.99 15.66
C ALA A 147 -4.76 4.06 14.48
N LEU A 148 -3.81 3.13 14.41
CA LEU A 148 -2.87 3.00 13.29
C LEU A 148 -3.61 2.79 11.97
N LEU A 149 -4.56 1.86 11.94
CA LEU A 149 -5.34 1.55 10.74
C LEU A 149 -6.29 2.67 10.32
N ALA A 150 -6.82 3.43 11.28
CA ALA A 150 -7.61 4.62 10.98
C ALA A 150 -6.76 5.73 10.35
N ALA A 151 -5.53 5.92 10.81
CA ALA A 151 -4.58 6.90 10.26
C ALA A 151 -3.97 6.44 8.92
N ALA A 152 -3.70 5.15 8.77
CA ALA A 152 -2.96 4.58 7.65
C ALA A 152 -3.50 3.20 7.22
N PRO A 153 -4.62 3.14 6.48
CA PRO A 153 -5.16 1.89 5.94
C PRO A 153 -4.18 1.11 5.06
N GLN A 154 -3.19 1.79 4.47
CA GLN A 154 -2.12 1.22 3.64
C GLN A 154 -1.29 0.16 4.39
N LEU A 155 -1.27 0.18 5.73
CA LEU A 155 -0.58 -0.83 6.54
C LEU A 155 -1.11 -2.24 6.27
N LEU A 156 -2.41 -2.40 5.97
CA LEU A 156 -2.99 -3.70 5.56
C LEU A 156 -2.45 -4.19 4.19
N GLY A 157 -1.76 -3.32 3.47
CA GLY A 157 -1.08 -3.61 2.21
C GLY A 157 0.23 -4.36 2.38
N TYR A 158 0.80 -4.41 3.58
CA TYR A 158 2.03 -5.16 3.91
C TYR A 158 1.71 -6.61 4.28
N SER A 159 2.72 -7.49 4.28
CA SER A 159 2.54 -8.84 4.83
C SER A 159 2.57 -8.81 6.36
N ALA A 160 1.91 -9.76 7.01
CA ALA A 160 1.97 -9.91 8.47
C ALA A 160 3.41 -10.04 8.98
N ALA A 161 4.25 -10.80 8.26
CA ALA A 161 5.66 -10.96 8.58
C ALA A 161 6.45 -9.64 8.46
N ALA A 162 6.19 -8.82 7.43
CA ALA A 162 6.85 -7.52 7.28
C ALA A 162 6.47 -6.56 8.42
N LEU A 163 5.18 -6.52 8.79
CA LEU A 163 4.72 -5.68 9.90
C LEU A 163 5.29 -6.14 11.25
N ALA A 164 5.35 -7.45 11.48
CA ALA A 164 5.97 -8.02 12.66
C ALA A 164 7.46 -7.66 12.72
N SER A 165 8.21 -7.90 11.63
CA SER A 165 9.63 -7.56 11.54
C SER A 165 9.91 -6.07 11.78
N ARG A 166 9.09 -5.17 11.22
CA ARG A 166 9.19 -3.73 11.47
C ARG A 166 8.94 -3.39 12.95
N SER A 167 7.96 -4.04 13.57
CA SER A 167 7.67 -3.86 15.00
C SER A 167 8.79 -4.37 15.89
N ASP A 168 9.36 -5.53 15.57
CA ASP A 168 10.47 -6.13 16.30
C ASP A 168 11.73 -5.28 16.18
N ALA A 169 12.00 -4.72 15.00
CA ALA A 169 13.12 -3.81 14.79
C ALA A 169 12.98 -2.53 15.64
N LEU A 170 11.78 -1.95 15.76
CA LEU A 170 11.55 -0.81 16.66
C LEU A 170 11.80 -1.19 18.13
N LEU A 171 11.43 -2.41 18.53
CA LEU A 171 11.71 -2.90 19.88
C LEU A 171 13.21 -3.10 20.12
N GLN A 172 13.93 -3.69 19.17
CA GLN A 172 15.38 -3.85 19.24
C GLN A 172 16.08 -2.49 19.32
N LEU A 173 15.67 -1.52 18.50
CA LEU A 173 16.19 -0.14 18.54
C LEU A 173 16.00 0.49 19.93
N SER A 174 14.81 0.34 20.54
CA SER A 174 14.53 0.83 21.89
C SER A 174 15.36 0.13 23.00
N GLY A 175 15.98 -1.01 22.67
CA GLY A 175 16.88 -1.74 23.56
C GLY A 175 18.33 -1.23 23.53
N LEU A 176 18.74 -0.47 22.51
CA LEU A 176 20.14 -0.03 22.35
C LEU A 176 20.54 1.08 23.34
N SER A 177 19.64 2.02 23.61
CA SER A 177 19.85 3.14 24.53
C SER A 177 18.52 3.75 25.03
N ASP A 178 18.58 4.49 26.13
CA ASP A 178 17.42 5.22 26.67
C ASP A 178 16.94 6.32 25.71
N ASP A 179 17.86 6.89 24.93
CA ASP A 179 17.59 7.92 23.93
C ASP A 179 16.78 7.36 22.75
N TRP A 180 17.15 6.18 22.25
CA TRP A 180 16.33 5.46 21.26
C TRP A 180 14.98 5.03 21.83
N ARG A 181 14.95 4.58 23.09
CA ARG A 181 13.70 4.22 23.76
C ARG A 181 12.73 5.40 23.80
N ALA A 182 13.20 6.58 24.23
CA ALA A 182 12.39 7.79 24.29
C ALA A 182 11.78 8.15 22.92
N ARG A 183 12.54 8.03 21.82
CA ARG A 183 12.05 8.29 20.45
C ARG A 183 11.01 7.27 20.00
N VAL A 184 11.24 5.99 20.26
CA VAL A 184 10.29 4.93 19.92
C VAL A 184 9.00 5.08 20.72
N ASP A 185 9.10 5.42 22.01
CA ASP A 185 7.95 5.64 22.88
C ASP A 185 7.17 6.90 22.50
N ALA A 186 7.85 7.99 22.13
CA ALA A 186 7.22 9.18 21.58
C ALA A 186 6.43 8.87 20.29
N ALA A 187 7.03 8.12 19.36
CA ALA A 187 6.32 7.68 18.16
C ALA A 187 5.13 6.77 18.49
N ARG A 188 5.23 5.89 19.49
CA ARG A 188 4.13 5.02 19.95
C ARG A 188 3.00 5.78 20.61
N ALA A 189 3.29 6.88 21.30
CA ALA A 189 2.28 7.76 21.90
C ALA A 189 1.42 8.46 20.84
N GLU A 190 1.93 8.62 19.61
CA GLU A 190 1.23 9.26 18.50
C GLU A 190 0.97 8.28 17.33
N PRO A 191 -0.24 7.72 17.20
CA PRO A 191 -0.55 6.75 16.14
C PRO A 191 -0.23 7.24 14.72
N ALA A 192 -0.34 8.54 14.45
CA ALA A 192 0.02 9.10 13.15
C ALA A 192 1.54 8.95 12.85
N GLN A 193 2.39 9.24 13.84
CA GLN A 193 3.84 9.10 13.70
C GLN A 193 4.24 7.63 13.58
N LEU A 194 3.71 6.76 14.44
CA LEU A 194 4.00 5.33 14.34
C LEU A 194 3.52 4.74 13.01
N SER A 195 2.34 5.14 12.53
CA SER A 195 1.86 4.75 11.19
C SER A 195 2.79 5.21 10.07
N ALA A 196 3.27 6.47 10.13
CA ALA A 196 4.21 7.00 9.14
C ALA A 196 5.55 6.24 9.17
N ALA A 197 6.08 5.95 10.37
CA ALA A 197 7.28 5.15 10.55
C ALA A 197 7.09 3.73 9.98
N LEU A 198 5.99 3.06 10.33
CA LEU A 198 5.62 1.73 9.82
C LEU A 198 5.35 1.71 8.30
N LEU A 199 5.09 2.86 7.67
CA LEU A 199 4.95 3.00 6.22
C LEU A 199 6.22 3.46 5.52
N ALA A 200 7.29 3.77 6.25
CA ALA A 200 8.54 4.25 5.67
C ALA A 200 9.07 3.30 4.59
N PRO A 201 9.75 3.83 3.55
CA PRO A 201 10.27 3.04 2.45
C PRO A 201 11.31 2.02 2.93
N GLU A 202 11.56 0.96 2.16
CA GLU A 202 12.52 -0.09 2.55
C GLU A 202 13.94 0.44 2.77
N ALA A 203 14.35 1.51 2.06
CA ALA A 203 15.62 2.18 2.31
C ALA A 203 15.73 2.74 3.75
N ALA A 204 14.63 3.28 4.29
CA ALA A 204 14.57 3.72 5.68
C ALA A 204 14.78 2.56 6.67
N TRP A 205 14.14 1.43 6.40
CA TRP A 205 14.27 0.22 7.22
C TRP A 205 15.62 -0.46 7.08
N ALA A 206 16.30 -0.34 5.93
CA ALA A 206 17.67 -0.80 5.76
C ALA A 206 18.62 -0.06 6.72
N ARG A 207 18.47 1.27 6.85
CA ARG A 207 19.25 2.07 7.80
C ARG A 207 18.96 1.72 9.24
N LEU A 208 17.69 1.55 9.59
CA LEU A 208 17.32 1.16 10.95
C LEU A 208 17.90 -0.22 11.31
N ARG A 209 17.86 -1.19 10.38
CA ARG A 209 18.52 -2.49 10.57
C ARG A 209 20.02 -2.34 10.77
N TRP A 210 20.68 -1.49 9.99
CA TRP A 210 22.11 -1.22 10.17
C TRP A 210 22.43 -0.59 11.53
N LEU A 211 21.61 0.36 12.02
CA LEU A 211 21.77 0.91 13.37
C LEU A 211 21.71 -0.18 14.43
N ILE A 212 20.78 -1.14 14.29
CA ILE A 212 20.66 -2.27 15.21
C ILE A 212 21.87 -3.20 15.09
N GLU A 213 22.25 -3.58 13.88
CA GLU A 213 23.35 -4.52 13.61
C GLU A 213 24.69 -3.98 14.10
N MET A 214 24.92 -2.68 13.97
CA MET A 214 26.11 -2.00 14.46
C MET A 214 25.98 -1.53 15.92
N GLU A 215 24.89 -1.92 16.61
CA GLU A 215 24.57 -1.55 17.99
C GLU A 215 24.71 -0.04 18.27
N GLN A 216 24.29 0.81 17.32
CA GLN A 216 24.48 2.25 17.38
C GLN A 216 23.64 2.88 18.49
N ARG A 217 24.29 3.23 19.60
CA ARG A 217 23.61 3.73 20.81
C ARG A 217 23.27 5.21 20.74
N LEU A 218 24.00 5.98 19.94
CA LEU A 218 23.83 7.43 19.79
C LEU A 218 22.78 7.72 18.72
N ALA A 219 21.65 8.30 19.12
CA ALA A 219 20.71 8.87 18.16
C ALA A 219 21.16 10.27 17.73
N PRO A 220 20.73 10.75 16.56
CA PRO A 220 21.20 12.02 16.04
C PRO A 220 20.47 13.21 16.68
N GLY A 221 21.09 13.82 17.69
CA GLY A 221 20.63 15.07 18.30
C GLY A 221 19.13 15.08 18.62
N ASP A 222 18.45 16.20 18.40
CA ASP A 222 17.00 16.35 18.67
C ASP A 222 16.10 15.77 17.56
N THR A 223 16.63 14.89 16.71
CA THR A 223 15.87 14.30 15.59
C THR A 223 14.88 13.25 16.10
N SER A 224 13.62 13.34 15.67
CA SER A 224 12.60 12.33 15.93
C SER A 224 12.85 11.01 15.18
N LEU A 225 12.22 9.92 15.62
CA LEU A 225 12.33 8.62 14.92
C LEU A 225 11.93 8.72 13.44
N LEU A 226 10.85 9.45 13.14
CA LEU A 226 10.35 9.57 11.78
C LEU A 226 11.34 10.36 10.90
N GLU A 227 11.91 11.44 11.41
CA GLU A 227 12.93 12.20 10.69
C GLU A 227 14.16 11.36 10.40
N VAL A 228 14.64 10.56 11.37
CA VAL A 228 15.74 9.60 11.13
C VAL A 228 15.39 8.62 9.99
N LEU A 229 14.17 8.07 10.00
CA LEU A 229 13.72 7.17 8.94
C LEU A 229 13.60 7.85 7.57
N LEU A 230 13.31 9.15 7.53
CA LEU A 230 13.09 9.91 6.30
C LEU A 230 14.32 10.68 5.79
N MET A 231 15.45 10.65 6.51
CA MET A 231 16.71 11.25 6.04
C MET A 231 17.09 10.76 4.64
N SER A 232 17.93 11.49 3.91
CA SER A 232 18.61 10.90 2.74
C SER A 232 19.79 10.03 3.21
N ASP A 233 20.30 9.15 2.34
CA ASP A 233 21.48 8.36 2.68
C ASP A 233 22.73 9.23 2.86
N ASP A 234 22.79 10.37 2.17
CA ASP A 234 23.89 11.32 2.29
C ASP A 234 23.92 11.94 3.69
N VAL A 235 22.77 12.48 4.14
CA VAL A 235 22.61 13.07 5.48
C VAL A 235 22.82 12.02 6.56
N PHE A 236 22.24 10.83 6.38
CA PHE A 236 22.45 9.73 7.32
C PHE A 236 23.93 9.31 7.39
N GLY A 237 24.64 9.31 6.26
CA GLY A 237 26.06 9.01 6.18
C GLY A 237 26.96 10.11 6.76
N ASP A 238 26.53 11.38 6.79
CA ASP A 238 27.27 12.44 7.47
C ASP A 238 27.22 12.26 9.01
N ILE A 239 26.09 11.76 9.51
CA ILE A 239 25.89 11.45 10.94
C ILE A 239 26.60 10.14 11.30
N TYR A 240 26.48 9.14 10.44
CA TYR A 240 27.06 7.81 10.62
C TYR A 240 28.01 7.46 9.47
N PRO A 241 29.27 7.96 9.47
CA PRO A 241 30.21 7.74 8.36
C PRO A 241 30.44 6.27 7.98
N GLN A 242 30.32 5.36 8.95
CA GLN A 242 30.43 3.92 8.75
C GLN A 242 29.33 3.35 7.84
N TRP A 243 28.17 4.00 7.75
CA TRP A 243 27.10 3.65 6.82
C TRP A 243 27.58 3.70 5.36
N ARG A 244 28.38 4.72 5.01
CA ARG A 244 28.88 4.88 3.63
C ARG A 244 29.80 3.74 3.21
N ALA A 245 30.63 3.25 4.13
CA ALA A 245 31.53 2.14 3.89
C ALA A 245 30.82 0.78 3.78
N ALA A 246 29.64 0.64 4.38
CA ALA A 246 28.88 -0.60 4.43
C ALA A 246 27.88 -0.77 3.28
N ARG A 247 27.73 0.21 2.37
CA ARG A 247 26.80 0.09 1.23
C ARG A 247 27.36 -0.93 0.23
N PRO A 248 26.58 -1.96 -0.17
CA PRO A 248 26.84 -2.62 -1.43
C PRO A 248 26.69 -1.56 -2.52
N GLU A 249 27.68 -1.41 -3.40
CA GLU A 249 27.50 -0.65 -4.63
C GLU A 249 26.27 -1.21 -5.36
N ALA A 250 25.31 -0.32 -5.66
CA ALA A 250 24.04 -0.66 -6.29
C ALA A 250 24.20 -0.92 -7.78
#